data_AF-A0A9X2BQM6-F1
#
_entry.id   AF-A0A9X2BQM6-F1
#
_cell.length_a   1.000
_cell.length_b   1.000
_cell.length_c   1.000
_cell.angle_alpha   90.00
_cell.angle_beta   90.00
_cell.angle_gamma   90.00
#
_symmetry.space_group_name_H-M   'P 1'
#
loop_
_entity.id
_entity.type
_entity.pdbx_description
1 polymer ?
#
loop_
_entity_poly.entity_id
_entity_poly.type
_entity_poly.pdbx_seq_one_letter_code
_entity_poly.pdbx_strand_id
1 'polypeptide(L)'
;MKIVNIKYSLLIVLMVMFSAVSNAQISKAEIVATGLTCSMCSNAINKQLKSMPEVKDVEIDLNSNTFIVSLADNNALSPAIFKEKVEKAGFFIGSLIVTVDTETLKKNSFVIVDGKESKNKEVQVQVLDKGYVTDKEFKKLSKSYKNSTTYAMNNEKDFHIKIVK
;
A
#
# COMPACT_ATOMS: atom_id res chain seq x y z
N MET A 1 36.71 0.20 -39.11
CA MET A 1 35.91 0.54 -37.93
C MET A 1 34.58 -0.22 -38.03
N LYS A 2 34.15 -0.83 -36.93
CA LYS A 2 33.43 -2.12 -36.87
C LYS A 2 32.04 -2.10 -37.55
N ILE A 3 31.85 -2.99 -38.51
CA ILE A 3 30.54 -3.36 -39.05
C ILE A 3 29.87 -4.23 -37.98
N VAL A 4 29.02 -3.60 -37.15
CA VAL A 4 28.29 -4.31 -36.09
C VAL A 4 27.20 -5.14 -36.74
N ASN A 5 27.33 -6.46 -36.64
CA ASN A 5 26.45 -7.48 -37.21
C ASN A 5 24.97 -7.20 -36.90
N ILE A 6 24.21 -6.83 -37.93
CA ILE A 6 22.78 -6.47 -37.89
C ILE A 6 21.89 -7.58 -37.28
N LYS A 7 22.37 -8.84 -37.27
CA LYS A 7 21.72 -9.99 -36.63
C LYS A 7 21.64 -9.88 -35.11
N TYR A 8 22.61 -9.23 -34.46
CA TYR A 8 22.61 -9.04 -33.00
C TYR A 8 21.70 -7.90 -32.55
N SER A 9 21.39 -6.94 -33.45
CA SER A 9 20.45 -5.85 -33.16
C SER A 9 19.00 -6.35 -33.04
N LEU A 10 18.65 -7.44 -33.74
CA LEU A 10 17.30 -8.01 -33.69
C LEU A 10 17.05 -8.85 -32.41
N LEU A 11 18.11 -9.42 -31.82
CA LEU A 11 18.04 -10.23 -30.59
C LEU A 11 17.86 -9.39 -29.32
N ILE A 12 18.31 -8.13 -29.33
CA ILE A 12 18.20 -7.23 -28.16
C ILE A 12 16.77 -6.68 -28.00
N VAL A 13 16.00 -6.58 -29.09
CA VAL A 13 14.63 -6.04 -29.05
C VAL A 13 13.60 -7.08 -28.58
N LEU A 14 13.85 -8.37 -28.79
CA LEU A 14 12.93 -9.45 -28.37
C LEU A 14 12.91 -9.65 -26.83
N MET A 15 13.92 -9.15 -26.12
CA MET A 15 14.01 -9.23 -24.65
C MET A 15 13.20 -8.12 -23.93
N VAL A 16 12.72 -7.11 -24.66
CA VAL A 16 11.98 -5.95 -24.09
C VAL A 16 10.45 -6.17 -24.10
N MET A 17 9.98 -7.33 -24.57
CA MET A 17 8.54 -7.65 -24.66
C MET A 17 8.01 -8.55 -23.52
N PHE A 18 8.78 -8.76 -22.46
CA PHE A 18 8.29 -9.14 -21.14
C PHE A 18 8.22 -7.84 -20.33
N SER A 19 7.09 -7.29 -19.91
CA SER A 19 5.82 -7.89 -19.55
C SER A 19 4.82 -6.74 -19.38
N ALA A 20 3.66 -6.80 -20.02
CA ALA A 20 2.50 -6.04 -19.56
C ALA A 20 1.99 -6.69 -18.26
N VAL A 21 2.74 -6.49 -17.17
CA VAL A 21 2.23 -6.75 -15.84
C VAL A 21 1.09 -5.77 -15.62
N SER A 22 -0.13 -6.30 -15.61
CA SER A 22 -1.32 -5.59 -15.14
C SER A 22 -1.07 -5.25 -13.67
N ASN A 23 -0.44 -4.11 -13.41
CA ASN A 23 -0.06 -3.71 -12.07
C ASN A 23 -1.31 -3.46 -11.23
N ALA A 24 -1.33 -4.03 -10.03
CA ALA A 24 -2.30 -3.73 -9.01
C ALA A 24 -2.10 -2.26 -8.59
N GLN A 25 -3.06 -1.38 -8.94
CA GLN A 25 -2.90 0.06 -8.76
C GLN A 25 -3.54 0.54 -7.46
N ILE A 26 -2.71 1.11 -6.57
CA ILE A 26 -3.16 1.97 -5.46
C ILE A 26 -3.08 3.42 -5.95
N SER A 27 -4.19 4.17 -5.95
CA SER A 27 -4.20 5.58 -6.37
C SER A 27 -3.90 6.54 -5.23
N LYS A 28 -4.28 6.19 -4.01
CA LYS A 28 -4.10 7.00 -2.81
C LYS A 28 -3.83 6.14 -1.58
N ALA A 29 -2.99 6.61 -0.66
CA ALA A 29 -2.81 6.01 0.65
C ALA A 29 -2.99 7.07 1.75
N GLU A 30 -3.80 6.76 2.76
CA GLU A 30 -4.02 7.58 3.95
C GLU A 30 -3.42 6.84 5.15
N ILE A 31 -2.40 7.44 5.75
CA ILE A 31 -1.58 6.82 6.80
C ILE A 31 -1.72 7.65 8.07
N VAL A 32 -2.36 7.08 9.08
CA VAL A 32 -2.35 7.66 10.43
C VAL A 32 -1.12 7.11 11.14
N ALA A 33 -0.18 7.98 11.49
CA ALA A 33 1.02 7.58 12.23
C ALA A 33 0.80 7.71 13.74
N THR A 34 1.47 6.85 14.50
CA THR A 34 1.50 6.87 15.97
C THR A 34 2.89 7.20 16.46
N GLY A 35 2.98 7.76 17.68
CA GLY A 35 4.24 8.21 18.26
C GLY A 35 4.71 9.59 17.78
N LEU A 36 3.85 10.34 17.08
CA LEU A 36 4.12 11.74 16.71
C LEU A 36 3.88 12.65 17.94
N THR A 37 4.93 12.94 18.70
CA THR A 37 4.87 13.85 19.86
C THR A 37 5.45 15.24 19.60
N CYS A 38 6.00 15.47 18.40
CA CYS A 38 6.62 16.75 18.00
C CYS A 38 6.38 17.03 16.51
N SER A 39 6.30 18.31 16.13
CA SER A 39 6.19 18.76 14.74
C SER A 39 7.37 18.33 13.86
N MET A 40 8.55 18.08 14.44
CA MET A 40 9.69 17.52 13.72
C MET A 40 9.51 16.03 13.35
N CYS A 41 8.70 15.29 14.11
CA CYS A 41 8.45 13.88 13.87
C CYS A 41 7.66 13.65 12.57
N SER A 42 6.67 14.50 12.28
CA SER A 42 5.85 14.36 11.06
C SER A 42 6.67 14.63 9.79
N ASN A 43 7.64 15.55 9.86
CA ASN A 43 8.55 15.83 8.75
C ASN A 43 9.44 14.63 8.36
N ALA A 44 9.86 13.81 9.33
CA ALA A 44 10.66 12.63 9.05
C ALA A 44 9.89 11.60 8.20
N ILE A 45 8.63 11.34 8.56
CA ILE A 45 7.74 10.46 7.78
C ILE A 45 7.49 11.06 6.39
N ASN A 46 7.14 12.35 6.32
CA ASN A 46 6.91 13.04 5.05
C ASN A 46 8.10 12.90 4.08
N LYS A 47 9.32 13.07 4.58
CA LYS A 47 10.54 12.93 3.78
C LYS A 47 10.73 11.50 3.27
N GLN A 48 10.44 10.48 4.10
CA GLN A 48 10.53 9.09 3.66
C GLN A 48 9.48 8.76 2.59
N LEU A 49 8.25 9.24 2.74
CA LEU A 49 7.19 9.03 1.75
C LEU A 49 7.50 9.75 0.43
N LYS A 50 7.93 11.02 0.48
CA LYS A 50 8.34 11.78 -0.73
C LYS A 50 9.58 11.22 -1.44
N SER A 51 10.36 10.36 -0.78
CA SER A 51 11.52 9.70 -1.41
C SER A 51 11.13 8.55 -2.35
N MET A 52 9.87 8.10 -2.30
CA MET A 52 9.39 7.00 -3.15
C MET A 52 9.17 7.52 -4.58
N PRO A 53 9.71 6.83 -5.61
CA PRO A 53 9.55 7.26 -7.01
C PRO A 53 8.10 7.21 -7.48
N GLU A 54 7.26 6.39 -6.85
CA GLU A 54 5.84 6.24 -7.17
C GLU A 54 4.96 7.33 -6.53
N VAL A 55 5.51 8.20 -5.67
CA VAL A 55 4.73 9.23 -4.97
C VAL A 55 4.70 10.52 -5.81
N LYS A 56 3.48 10.98 -6.15
CA LYS A 56 3.23 12.26 -6.82
C LYS A 56 3.22 13.41 -5.82
N ASP A 57 2.51 13.24 -4.71
CA ASP A 57 2.42 14.25 -3.67
C ASP A 57 2.14 13.64 -2.29
N VAL A 58 2.49 14.39 -1.24
CA VAL A 58 2.16 14.05 0.15
C VAL A 58 1.66 15.31 0.86
N GLU A 59 0.40 15.24 1.29
CA GLU A 59 -0.24 16.21 2.16
C GLU A 59 -0.27 15.68 3.60
N ILE A 60 -0.24 16.58 4.59
CA ILE A 60 -0.28 16.22 6.01
C ILE A 60 -1.45 16.96 6.65
N ASP A 61 -2.41 16.20 7.18
CA ASP A 61 -3.41 16.73 8.09
C ASP A 61 -2.89 16.62 9.54
N LEU A 62 -2.45 17.76 10.07
CA LEU A 62 -1.90 17.88 11.42
C LEU A 62 -2.96 17.69 12.52
N ASN A 63 -4.26 17.83 12.21
CA ASN A 63 -5.31 17.63 13.21
C ASN A 63 -5.54 16.15 13.48
N SER A 64 -5.47 15.33 12.43
CA SER A 64 -5.69 13.89 12.49
C SER A 64 -4.40 13.06 12.49
N ASN A 65 -3.23 13.72 12.36
CA ASN A 65 -1.93 13.05 12.17
C ASN A 65 -1.93 12.11 10.96
N THR A 66 -2.63 12.51 9.90
CA THR A 66 -2.81 11.70 8.69
C THR A 66 -1.93 12.22 7.57
N PHE A 67 -1.15 11.31 6.96
CA PHE A 67 -0.43 11.56 5.72
C PHE A 67 -1.29 11.08 4.56
N ILE A 68 -1.61 11.98 3.65
CA ILE A 68 -2.38 11.72 2.44
C ILE A 68 -1.38 11.66 1.28
N VAL A 69 -1.15 10.46 0.78
CA VAL A 69 -0.16 10.18 -0.27
C VAL A 69 -0.88 9.92 -1.58
N SER A 70 -0.61 10.76 -2.58
CA SER A 70 -1.10 10.60 -3.95
C SER A 70 -0.06 9.85 -4.77
N LEU A 71 -0.48 8.80 -5.48
CA LEU A 71 0.42 7.87 -6.15
C LEU A 71 0.36 7.98 -7.68
N ALA A 72 1.45 7.61 -8.32
CA ALA A 72 1.54 7.51 -9.77
C ALA A 72 0.71 6.34 -10.30
N ASP A 73 0.14 6.50 -11.50
CA ASP A 73 -0.63 5.45 -12.14
C ASP A 73 0.28 4.28 -12.53
N ASN A 74 -0.27 3.06 -12.63
CA ASN A 74 0.48 1.84 -12.94
C ASN A 74 1.62 1.49 -11.96
N ASN A 75 1.54 1.92 -10.70
CA ASN A 75 2.47 1.47 -9.65
C ASN A 75 2.16 0.04 -9.22
N ALA A 76 3.16 -0.65 -8.64
CA ALA A 76 3.03 -1.99 -8.08
C ALA A 76 3.27 -1.98 -6.55
N LEU A 77 2.70 -0.98 -5.86
CA LEU A 77 2.89 -0.85 -4.42
C LEU A 77 1.99 -1.82 -3.65
N SER A 78 2.52 -2.30 -2.54
CA SER A 78 1.77 -3.07 -1.54
C SER A 78 1.69 -2.29 -0.22
N PRO A 79 0.71 -2.58 0.65
CA PRO A 79 0.65 -2.03 2.01
C PRO A 79 1.97 -2.11 2.78
N ALA A 80 2.74 -3.20 2.58
CA ALA A 80 4.02 -3.43 3.26
C ALA A 80 5.06 -2.33 3.01
N ILE A 81 5.12 -1.76 1.80
CA ILE A 81 6.07 -0.70 1.48
C ILE A 81 5.81 0.55 2.32
N PHE A 82 4.54 0.91 2.54
CA PHE A 82 4.20 2.07 3.39
C PHE A 82 4.61 1.83 4.84
N LYS A 83 4.35 0.63 5.37
CA LYS A 83 4.80 0.24 6.71
C LYS A 83 6.32 0.35 6.84
N GLU A 84 7.07 -0.23 5.91
CA GLU A 84 8.53 -0.19 5.91
C GLU A 84 9.06 1.26 5.92
N LYS A 85 8.47 2.15 5.11
CA LYS A 85 8.88 3.55 5.02
C LYS A 85 8.60 4.32 6.31
N VAL A 86 7.46 4.08 6.95
CA VAL A 86 7.09 4.70 8.23
C VAL A 86 7.98 4.17 9.36
N GLU A 87 8.24 2.86 9.41
CA GLU A 87 9.13 2.24 10.40
C GLU A 87 10.58 2.71 10.22
N LYS A 88 11.06 2.88 8.98
CA LYS A 88 12.36 3.51 8.68
C LYS A 88 12.46 4.96 9.15
N ALA A 89 11.35 5.67 9.26
CA ALA A 89 11.31 7.00 9.87
C ALA A 89 11.33 6.94 11.41
N GLY A 90 11.22 5.76 12.02
CA GLY A 90 11.17 5.56 13.47
C GLY A 90 9.77 5.61 14.07
N PHE A 91 8.71 5.45 13.26
CA PHE A 91 7.32 5.56 13.68
C PHE A 91 6.51 4.30 13.32
N PHE A 92 5.27 4.22 13.79
CA PHE A 92 4.40 3.08 13.53
C PHE A 92 3.07 3.52 12.94
N ILE A 93 2.47 2.68 12.10
CA ILE A 93 1.15 2.93 11.53
C ILE A 93 0.06 2.59 12.57
N GLY A 94 -0.84 3.55 12.81
CA GLY A 94 -2.05 3.38 13.60
C GLY A 94 -3.28 3.06 12.75
N SER A 95 -3.29 3.48 11.49
CA SER A 95 -4.28 3.11 10.47
C SER A 95 -3.70 3.30 9.08
N LEU A 96 -3.93 2.36 8.18
CA LEU A 96 -3.63 2.48 6.75
C LEU A 96 -4.89 2.24 5.94
N ILE A 97 -5.30 3.25 5.17
CA ILE A 97 -6.39 3.15 4.19
C ILE A 97 -5.79 3.36 2.81
N VAL A 98 -6.10 2.48 1.86
CA VAL A 98 -5.65 2.59 0.48
C VAL A 98 -6.85 2.65 -0.45
N THR A 99 -6.79 3.53 -1.45
CA THR A 99 -7.76 3.60 -2.54
C THR A 99 -7.25 2.73 -3.68
N VAL A 100 -8.05 1.75 -4.07
CA VAL A 100 -7.70 0.76 -5.10
C VAL A 100 -8.85 0.58 -6.06
N ASP A 101 -8.54 0.24 -7.30
CA ASP A 101 -9.55 -0.15 -8.27
C ASP A 101 -10.16 -1.52 -7.91
N THR A 102 -11.45 -1.68 -8.12
CA THR A 102 -12.16 -2.95 -7.84
C THR A 102 -11.63 -4.14 -8.64
N GLU A 103 -11.08 -3.93 -9.83
CA GLU A 103 -10.43 -4.98 -10.62
C GLU A 103 -9.09 -5.40 -10.01
N THR A 104 -8.42 -4.46 -9.34
CA THR A 104 -7.16 -4.72 -8.62
C THR A 104 -7.39 -5.55 -7.37
N LEU A 105 -8.49 -5.31 -6.63
CA LEU A 105 -8.85 -6.11 -5.45
C LEU A 105 -9.06 -7.60 -5.78
N LYS A 106 -9.52 -7.91 -6.98
CA LYS A 106 -9.76 -9.30 -7.42
C LYS A 106 -8.48 -10.01 -7.85
N LYS A 107 -7.40 -9.27 -8.11
CA LYS A 107 -6.20 -9.80 -8.77
C LYS A 107 -5.10 -10.24 -7.82
N ASN A 108 -4.99 -9.76 -6.58
CA ASN A 108 -3.94 -10.20 -5.64
C ASN A 108 -4.26 -9.93 -4.15
N SER A 109 -3.80 -10.84 -3.29
CA SER A 109 -3.48 -10.75 -1.84
C SER A 109 -4.43 -10.05 -0.86
N PHE A 110 -5.53 -9.43 -1.28
CA PHE A 110 -6.47 -8.77 -0.36
C PHE A 110 -7.60 -9.73 0.03
N VAL A 111 -7.71 -10.01 1.33
CA VAL A 111 -8.79 -10.82 1.92
C VAL A 111 -9.81 -9.89 2.54
N ILE A 112 -10.98 -9.77 1.91
CA ILE A 112 -12.07 -8.93 2.43
C ILE A 112 -12.70 -9.64 3.63
N VAL A 113 -12.56 -9.04 4.82
CA VAL A 113 -13.13 -9.58 6.08
C VAL A 113 -14.37 -8.84 6.53
N ASP A 114 -14.60 -7.62 6.03
CA ASP A 114 -15.75 -6.78 6.36
C ASP A 114 -16.01 -5.73 5.27
N GLY A 115 -17.27 -5.35 5.07
CA GLY A 115 -17.70 -4.39 4.06
C GLY A 115 -18.48 -5.01 2.90
N LYS A 116 -19.32 -4.18 2.24
CA LYS A 116 -20.11 -4.57 1.07
C LYS A 116 -19.35 -4.20 -0.21
N GLU A 117 -19.41 -5.03 -1.24
CA GLU A 117 -18.88 -4.68 -2.55
C GLU A 117 -19.50 -3.37 -3.05
N SER A 118 -18.65 -2.42 -3.43
CA SER A 118 -19.06 -1.15 -4.02
C SER A 118 -19.19 -1.31 -5.54
N LYS A 119 -20.19 -0.67 -6.15
CA LYS A 119 -20.31 -0.59 -7.62
C LYS A 119 -19.42 0.51 -8.23
N ASN A 120 -18.69 1.24 -7.39
CA ASN A 120 -17.77 2.27 -7.86
C ASN A 120 -16.50 1.64 -8.43
N LYS A 121 -15.87 2.34 -9.38
CA LYS A 121 -14.62 1.88 -10.01
C LYS A 121 -13.47 1.78 -8.98
N GLU A 122 -13.40 2.75 -8.08
CA GLU A 122 -12.45 2.79 -6.96
C GLU A 122 -13.15 2.59 -5.62
N VAL A 123 -12.46 1.92 -4.70
CA VAL A 123 -12.90 1.69 -3.32
C VAL A 123 -11.79 1.96 -2.34
N GLN A 124 -12.18 2.42 -1.15
CA GLN A 124 -11.25 2.61 -0.04
C GLN A 124 -11.27 1.39 0.85
N VAL A 125 -10.08 0.84 1.10
CA VAL A 125 -9.91 -0.35 1.93
C VAL A 125 -8.92 -0.07 3.06
N GLN A 126 -9.32 -0.42 4.28
CA GLN A 126 -8.47 -0.33 5.46
C GLN A 126 -7.77 -1.66 5.70
N VAL A 127 -6.46 -1.63 5.90
CA VAL A 127 -5.66 -2.82 6.25
C VAL A 127 -5.75 -3.08 7.76
N LEU A 128 -6.12 -4.30 8.12
CA LEU A 128 -6.47 -4.68 9.49
C LEU A 128 -5.41 -5.55 10.17
N ASP A 129 -4.33 -5.89 9.48
CA ASP A 129 -3.27 -6.76 10.00
C ASP A 129 -2.37 -6.05 11.03
N LYS A 130 -1.59 -6.84 11.77
CA LYS A 130 -0.69 -6.32 12.81
C LYS A 130 0.37 -5.39 12.20
N GLY A 131 0.52 -4.21 12.80
CA GLY A 131 1.45 -3.18 12.35
C GLY A 131 0.87 -2.23 11.29
N TYR A 132 -0.38 -2.42 10.88
CA TYR A 132 -1.18 -1.44 10.11
C TYR A 132 -2.28 -0.81 10.96
N VAL A 133 -2.51 -1.36 12.14
CA VAL A 133 -3.39 -0.85 13.18
C VAL A 133 -2.67 -0.89 14.53
N THR A 134 -3.14 -0.09 15.49
CA THR A 134 -2.59 -0.11 16.86
C THR A 134 -2.75 -1.49 17.52
N ASP A 135 -1.86 -1.85 18.45
CA ASP A 135 -1.95 -3.12 19.19
C ASP A 135 -3.30 -3.31 19.92
N LYS A 136 -3.87 -2.22 20.43
CA LYS A 136 -5.18 -2.23 21.07
C LYS A 136 -6.27 -2.61 20.08
N GLU A 137 -6.20 -2.07 18.87
CA GLU A 137 -7.18 -2.33 17.83
C GLU A 137 -7.01 -3.73 17.24
N PHE A 138 -5.77 -4.16 16.97
CA PHE A 138 -5.47 -5.53 16.55
C PHE A 138 -6.01 -6.58 17.53
N LYS A 139 -5.89 -6.35 18.85
CA LYS A 139 -6.47 -7.24 19.88
C LYS A 139 -7.99 -7.30 19.87
N LYS A 140 -8.68 -6.26 19.37
CA LYS A 140 -10.14 -6.28 19.20
C LYS A 140 -10.52 -6.97 17.89
N LEU A 141 -9.88 -6.59 16.78
CA LEU A 141 -10.12 -7.17 15.45
C LEU A 141 -9.87 -8.68 15.47
N SER A 142 -8.77 -9.12 16.09
CA SER A 142 -8.48 -10.55 16.28
C SER A 142 -9.48 -11.28 17.17
N LYS A 143 -10.31 -10.59 17.96
CA LYS A 143 -11.45 -11.19 18.68
C LYS A 143 -12.71 -11.22 17.83
N SER A 144 -12.98 -10.14 17.09
CA SER A 144 -14.15 -10.01 16.20
C SER A 144 -14.09 -10.97 15.01
N TYR A 145 -12.89 -11.24 14.48
CA TYR A 145 -12.69 -12.04 13.27
C TYR A 145 -12.03 -13.40 13.54
N LYS A 146 -12.11 -13.93 14.78
CA LYS A 146 -11.53 -15.26 15.14
C LYS A 146 -11.98 -16.41 14.25
N ASN A 147 -13.14 -16.26 13.59
CA ASN A 147 -13.75 -17.30 12.77
C ASN A 147 -13.42 -17.15 11.26
N SER A 148 -12.71 -16.10 10.83
CA SER A 148 -12.17 -16.05 9.47
C SER A 148 -10.82 -16.77 9.44
N THR A 149 -10.79 -17.91 8.76
CA THR A 149 -9.74 -18.93 8.83
C THR A 149 -8.34 -18.45 8.41
N THR A 150 -8.22 -17.26 7.82
CA THR A 150 -6.95 -16.66 7.35
C THR A 150 -6.38 -15.58 8.27
N TYR A 151 -7.20 -14.88 9.07
CA TYR A 151 -6.73 -13.75 9.91
C TYR A 151 -5.84 -14.21 11.07
N ALA A 152 -6.13 -15.39 11.61
CA ALA A 152 -5.36 -15.97 12.71
C ALA A 152 -3.94 -16.43 12.30
N MET A 153 -3.69 -16.62 11.00
CA MET A 153 -2.41 -17.16 10.51
C MET A 153 -1.34 -16.09 10.28
N ASN A 154 -1.71 -14.79 10.25
CA ASN A 154 -0.79 -13.66 10.07
C ASN A 154 0.28 -13.90 8.98
N ASN A 155 -0.17 -14.39 7.81
CA ASN A 155 0.70 -14.62 6.68
C ASN A 155 1.07 -13.27 6.04
N GLU A 156 2.35 -12.96 5.89
CA GLU A 156 2.82 -11.67 5.35
C GLU A 156 2.45 -11.44 3.88
N LYS A 157 1.86 -12.45 3.22
CA LYS A 157 1.46 -12.43 1.81
C LYS A 157 -0.01 -12.10 1.58
N ASP A 158 -0.85 -12.13 2.62
CA ASP A 158 -2.29 -11.87 2.54
C ASP A 158 -2.65 -10.69 3.45
N PHE A 159 -3.25 -9.64 2.89
CA PHE A 159 -3.69 -8.45 3.61
C PHE A 159 -5.18 -8.53 3.91
N HIS A 160 -5.55 -8.59 5.18
CA HIS A 160 -6.95 -8.57 5.58
C HIS A 160 -7.47 -7.14 5.57
N ILE A 161 -8.51 -6.92 4.79
CA ILE A 161 -9.03 -5.57 4.55
C ILE A 161 -10.50 -5.46 4.88
N LYS A 162 -10.86 -4.24 5.29
CA LYS A 162 -12.24 -3.79 5.41
C LYS A 162 -12.53 -2.74 4.35
N ILE A 163 -13.61 -2.90 3.58
CA ILE A 163 -14.08 -1.84 2.67
C ILE A 163 -14.73 -0.76 3.54
N VAL A 164 -14.19 0.46 3.45
CA VAL A 164 -14.67 1.63 4.21
C VAL A 164 -15.49 2.59 3.34
N LYS A 165 -15.28 2.60 2.01
CA LYS A 165 -16.03 3.46 1.09
C LYS A 165 -16.03 2.92 -0.34
#